data_AF-A0A7V9VNM4-F1
#
_entry.id   AF-A0A7V9VNM4-F1
#
_cell.length_a   1.000
_cell.length_b   1.000
_cell.length_c   1.000
_cell.angle_alpha   90.00
_cell.angle_beta   90.00
_cell.angle_gamma   90.00
#
_symmetry.space_group_name_H-M   'P 1'
#
loop_
_entity.id
_entity.type
_entity.pdbx_description
1 polymer ?
#
loop_
_entity_poly.entity_id
_entity_poly.type
_entity_poly.pdbx_seq_one_letter_code
_entity_poly.pdbx_strand_id
1 'polypeptide(L)'
;APWGSFPLTEFVVLLGIGLCVAGFAIGITSSRGQTAFVGGLVLGSLAGLEMAIRDHYAGYRSHTTMLAGACAVPTMIGTSLLLGEIAPGLPIFLIAAVGVVVFGVTWPLFRRAFQRRSGGASFR
;
A
#
# COMPACT_ATOMS: atom_id res chain seq x y z
N ALA A 1 8.42 7.97 -15.31
CA ALA A 1 8.56 6.87 -14.34
C ALA A 1 10.04 6.47 -14.23
N PRO A 2 10.47 5.70 -13.22
CA PRO A 2 11.82 5.11 -13.19
C PRO A 2 12.14 4.29 -14.46
N TRP A 3 11.12 3.75 -15.12
CA TRP A 3 11.19 2.99 -16.38
C TRP A 3 10.79 3.80 -17.63
N GLY A 4 10.83 5.13 -17.58
CA GLY A 4 10.60 5.98 -18.77
C GLY A 4 9.19 5.86 -19.36
N SER A 5 9.11 5.57 -20.66
CA SER A 5 7.88 5.39 -21.45
C SER A 5 7.35 3.96 -21.45
N PHE A 6 8.03 3.02 -20.81
CA PHE A 6 7.60 1.63 -20.75
C PHE A 6 6.35 1.50 -19.86
N PRO A 7 5.24 0.90 -20.31
CA PRO A 7 3.99 0.87 -19.54
C PRO A 7 3.99 -0.26 -18.48
N LEU A 8 4.99 -0.26 -17.59
CA LEU A 8 5.16 -1.31 -16.58
C LEU A 8 3.97 -1.36 -15.62
N THR A 9 3.52 -0.20 -15.13
CA THR A 9 2.41 -0.08 -14.19
C THR A 9 1.14 -0.69 -14.79
N GLU A 10 0.85 -0.39 -16.05
CA GLU A 10 -0.31 -0.87 -16.79
C GLU A 10 -0.29 -2.39 -16.94
N PHE A 11 0.87 -2.98 -17.26
CA PHE A 11 1.03 -4.43 -17.30
C PHE A 11 0.83 -5.09 -15.94
N VAL A 12 1.35 -4.48 -14.87
CA VAL A 12 1.19 -5.00 -13.50
C VAL A 12 -0.28 -4.91 -13.06
N VAL A 13 -0.99 -3.84 -13.40
CA VAL A 13 -2.44 -3.72 -13.16
C VAL A 13 -3.19 -4.81 -13.92
N LEU A 14 -2.91 -4.99 -15.22
CA LEU A 14 -3.56 -6.01 -16.03
C LEU A 14 -3.32 -7.42 -15.47
N LEU A 15 -2.08 -7.73 -15.08
CA LEU A 15 -1.73 -8.98 -14.43
C LEU A 15 -2.47 -9.17 -13.10
N GLY A 16 -2.53 -8.11 -12.27
CA GLY A 16 -3.23 -8.15 -10.99
C GLY A 16 -4.73 -8.43 -11.16
N ILE A 17 -5.38 -7.76 -12.10
CA ILE A 17 -6.79 -8.01 -12.45
C ILE A 17 -6.97 -9.46 -12.94
N GLY A 18 -6.10 -9.91 -13.85
CA GLY A 18 -6.14 -11.28 -14.37
C GLY A 18 -6.03 -12.34 -13.28
N LEU A 19 -5.14 -12.13 -12.30
CA LEU A 19 -4.98 -13.02 -11.15
C LEU A 19 -6.19 -13.00 -10.20
N CYS A 20 -6.81 -11.84 -9.98
CA CYS A 20 -8.04 -11.75 -9.21
C CYS A 20 -9.19 -12.52 -9.88
N VAL A 21 -9.36 -12.34 -11.20
CA VAL A 21 -10.38 -13.06 -11.97
C VAL A 21 -10.12 -14.56 -11.99
N ALA A 22 -8.87 -14.97 -12.24
CA ALA A 22 -8.48 -16.38 -12.23
C ALA A 22 -8.66 -17.00 -10.84
N GLY A 23 -8.24 -16.31 -9.78
CA GLY A 23 -8.40 -16.77 -8.40
C GLY A 23 -9.86 -16.96 -8.01
N PHE A 24 -10.74 -16.05 -8.44
CA PHE A 24 -12.18 -16.19 -8.27
C PHE A 24 -12.74 -17.38 -9.05
N ALA A 25 -12.36 -17.53 -10.32
CA ALA A 25 -12.84 -18.61 -11.19
C ALA A 25 -12.39 -20.01 -10.74
N ILE A 26 -11.16 -20.14 -10.21
CA ILE A 26 -10.64 -21.39 -9.62
C ILE A 26 -11.34 -21.68 -8.28
N GLY A 27 -11.86 -20.64 -7.61
CA GLY A 27 -12.53 -20.73 -6.32
C GLY A 27 -11.62 -20.27 -5.18
N ILE A 28 -12.07 -19.25 -4.44
CA ILE A 28 -11.32 -18.61 -3.35
C ILE A 28 -11.06 -19.56 -2.18
N THR A 29 -11.87 -20.61 -2.03
CA THR A 29 -11.68 -21.64 -0.99
C THR A 29 -10.55 -22.62 -1.32
N SER A 30 -10.11 -22.69 -2.57
CA SER A 30 -8.96 -23.51 -2.96
C SER A 30 -7.65 -22.78 -2.68
N SER A 31 -6.61 -23.48 -2.24
CA SER A 31 -5.31 -22.85 -1.95
C SER A 31 -4.72 -22.13 -3.17
N ARG A 32 -4.88 -22.70 -4.37
CA ARG A 32 -4.42 -22.10 -5.63
C ARG A 32 -5.21 -20.83 -5.98
N GLY A 33 -6.55 -20.89 -5.89
CA GLY A 33 -7.41 -19.73 -6.14
C GLY A 33 -7.18 -18.61 -5.14
N GLN A 34 -7.02 -18.94 -3.86
CA GLN A 34 -6.67 -17.98 -2.80
C GLN A 34 -5.33 -17.30 -3.07
N THR A 35 -4.29 -18.07 -3.43
CA THR A 35 -2.96 -17.53 -3.70
C THR A 35 -2.97 -16.59 -4.91
N ALA A 36 -3.65 -16.99 -6.00
CA ALA A 36 -3.82 -16.15 -7.17
C ALA A 36 -4.58 -14.86 -6.83
N PHE A 37 -5.68 -14.96 -6.09
CA PHE A 37 -6.49 -13.81 -5.71
C PHE A 37 -5.73 -12.82 -4.83
N VAL A 38 -5.07 -13.30 -3.77
CA VAL A 38 -4.25 -12.46 -2.87
C VAL A 38 -3.07 -11.85 -3.64
N GLY A 39 -2.39 -12.62 -4.50
CA GLY A 39 -1.33 -12.11 -5.36
C GLY A 39 -1.82 -10.97 -6.27
N GLY A 40 -3.00 -11.13 -6.86
CA GLY A 40 -3.64 -10.09 -7.66
C GLY A 40 -3.91 -8.79 -6.89
N LEU A 41 -4.45 -8.91 -5.67
CA LEU A 41 -4.67 -7.77 -4.77
C LEU A 41 -3.36 -7.05 -4.40
N VAL A 42 -2.30 -7.81 -4.11
CA VAL A 42 -0.98 -7.25 -3.79
C VAL A 42 -0.42 -6.49 -5.00
N LEU A 43 -0.44 -7.08 -6.20
CA LEU A 43 0.05 -6.43 -7.41
C LEU A 43 -0.75 -5.17 -7.75
N GLY A 44 -2.08 -5.22 -7.68
CA GLY A 44 -2.95 -4.07 -7.91
C GLY A 44 -2.69 -2.94 -6.90
N SER A 45 -2.50 -3.29 -5.62
CA SER A 45 -2.18 -2.32 -4.57
C SER A 45 -0.81 -1.66 -4.79
N LEU A 46 0.20 -2.44 -5.20
CA LEU A 46 1.54 -1.92 -5.50
C LEU A 46 1.54 -0.99 -6.71
N ALA A 47 0.84 -1.36 -7.79
CA ALA A 47 0.71 -0.51 -8.97
C ALA A 47 0.00 0.82 -8.64
N GLY A 48 -1.10 0.77 -7.88
CA GLY A 48 -1.79 1.97 -7.41
C GLY A 48 -0.94 2.83 -6.48
N LEU A 49 -0.19 2.21 -5.57
CA LEU A 49 0.71 2.90 -4.65
C LEU A 49 1.82 3.64 -5.39
N GLU A 50 2.42 2.99 -6.38
CA GLU A 50 3.47 3.57 -7.20
C GLU A 50 2.99 4.81 -7.96
N MET A 51 1.79 4.75 -8.56
CA MET A 51 1.16 5.90 -9.19
C MET A 51 0.88 7.02 -8.19
N ALA A 52 0.32 6.70 -7.02
CA ALA A 52 0.04 7.67 -5.96
C ALA A 52 1.30 8.37 -5.45
N ILE A 53 2.41 7.63 -5.29
CA ILE A 53 3.73 8.18 -4.94
C ILE A 53 4.17 9.17 -6.02
N ARG A 54 4.10 8.79 -7.29
CA ARG A 54 4.55 9.66 -8.40
C ARG A 54 3.75 10.96 -8.47
N ASP A 55 2.43 10.88 -8.41
CA ASP A 55 1.57 12.06 -8.46
C ASP A 55 1.78 12.98 -7.25
N HIS A 56 1.98 12.38 -6.07
CA HIS A 56 2.22 13.11 -4.84
C HIS A 56 3.57 13.85 -4.88
N TYR A 57 4.65 13.16 -5.26
CA TYR A 57 5.97 13.78 -5.34
C TYR A 57 6.16 14.69 -6.56
N ALA A 58 5.30 14.58 -7.58
CA ALA A 58 5.20 15.55 -8.66
C ALA A 58 4.43 16.83 -8.26
N GLY A 59 3.74 16.83 -7.11
CA GLY A 59 2.92 17.96 -6.67
C GLY A 59 1.59 18.10 -7.41
N TYR A 60 1.16 17.07 -8.15
CA TYR A 60 -0.08 17.10 -8.94
C TYR A 60 -1.32 16.93 -8.07
N ARG A 61 -1.36 15.89 -7.23
CA ARG A 61 -2.49 15.56 -6.33
C ARG A 61 -2.00 15.05 -4.97
N SER A 62 -2.67 15.44 -3.88
CA SER A 62 -2.26 15.03 -2.53
C SER A 62 -2.78 13.64 -2.16
N HIS A 63 -1.88 12.67 -2.02
CA HIS A 63 -2.16 11.32 -1.51
C HIS A 63 -1.66 11.10 -0.07
N THR A 64 -1.49 12.16 0.72
CA THR A 64 -0.85 12.13 2.05
C THR A 64 -1.42 11.04 2.97
N THR A 65 -2.74 11.00 3.14
CA THR A 65 -3.42 10.03 4.02
C THR A 65 -3.27 8.59 3.52
N MET A 66 -3.37 8.39 2.20
CA MET A 66 -3.20 7.08 1.56
C MET A 66 -1.77 6.56 1.74
N LEU A 67 -0.75 7.40 1.53
CA LEU A 67 0.66 7.02 1.69
C LEU A 67 1.01 6.73 3.15
N ALA A 68 0.51 7.52 4.09
CA ALA A 68 0.68 7.23 5.53
C ALA A 68 0.02 5.90 5.92
N GLY A 69 -1.18 5.62 5.39
CA GLY A 69 -1.85 4.33 5.55
C GLY A 69 -1.06 3.17 4.94
N ALA A 70 -0.46 3.37 3.77
CA ALA A 70 0.40 2.40 3.11
C ALA A 70 1.70 2.10 3.86
N CYS A 71 2.13 2.97 4.78
CA CYS A 71 3.18 2.66 5.74
C CYS A 71 2.61 1.92 6.95
N ALA A 72 1.53 2.42 7.54
CA ALA A 72 0.98 1.91 8.81
C ALA A 72 0.47 0.46 8.70
N VAL A 73 -0.29 0.12 7.66
CA VAL A 73 -0.92 -1.21 7.52
C VAL A 73 0.12 -2.32 7.35
N PRO A 74 1.11 -2.22 6.44
CA PRO A 74 2.17 -3.22 6.36
C PRO A 74 2.99 -3.32 7.65
N THR A 75 3.22 -2.21 8.38
CA THR A 75 3.89 -2.28 9.68
C THR A 75 3.06 -3.03 10.72
N MET A 76 1.74 -2.84 10.77
CA MET A 76 0.87 -3.62 11.65
C MET A 76 0.93 -5.12 11.33
N ILE A 77 0.85 -5.47 10.04
CA ILE A 77 0.95 -6.86 9.58
C ILE A 77 2.32 -7.45 9.94
N GLY A 78 3.40 -6.74 9.64
CA GLY A 78 4.75 -7.16 9.99
C GLY A 78 4.93 -7.34 11.50
N THR A 79 4.38 -6.42 12.29
CA THR A 79 4.40 -6.49 13.76
C THR A 79 3.65 -7.72 14.26
N SER A 80 2.46 -8.02 13.72
CA SER A 80 1.71 -9.21 14.10
C SER A 80 2.42 -10.51 13.74
N LEU A 81 3.08 -10.55 12.58
CA LEU A 81 3.80 -11.75 12.13
C LEU A 81 5.10 -11.98 12.91
N LEU A 82 5.85 -10.91 13.21
CA LEU A 82 7.15 -11.02 13.89
C LEU A 82 7.00 -11.21 15.40
N LEU A 83 6.12 -10.43 16.04
CA LEU A 83 5.93 -10.48 17.50
C LEU A 83 4.93 -11.56 17.93
N GLY A 84 4.05 -12.01 17.03
CA GLY A 84 3.11 -13.10 17.33
C GLY A 84 3.83 -14.42 17.67
N GLU A 85 4.97 -14.68 17.03
CA GLU A 85 5.84 -15.84 17.30
C GLU A 85 6.56 -15.72 18.66
N ILE A 86 6.89 -14.49 19.08
CA ILE A 86 7.71 -14.23 20.28
C ILE A 86 6.83 -14.06 21.53
N ALA A 87 5.66 -13.45 21.37
CA ALA A 87 4.73 -13.11 22.46
C ALA A 87 3.30 -13.50 22.06
N PRO A 88 2.96 -14.80 22.14
CA PRO A 88 1.60 -15.26 21.87
C PRO A 88 0.62 -14.59 22.83
N GLY A 89 -0.42 -13.95 22.27
CA GLY A 89 -1.40 -13.18 23.05
C GLY A 89 -1.15 -11.67 23.07
N LEU A 90 -0.24 -11.14 22.24
CA LEU A 90 -0.08 -9.70 22.09
C LEU A 90 -1.44 -9.05 21.76
N PRO A 91 -1.94 -8.14 22.60
CA PRO A 91 -3.28 -7.63 22.42
C PRO A 91 -3.36 -6.70 21.21
N ILE A 92 -4.47 -6.79 20.48
CA ILE A 92 -4.70 -6.06 19.23
C ILE A 92 -4.53 -4.53 19.36
N PHE A 93 -4.80 -3.98 20.55
CA PHE A 93 -4.63 -2.54 20.79
C PHE A 93 -3.16 -2.10 20.74
N LEU A 94 -2.19 -2.96 21.07
CA LEU A 94 -0.77 -2.64 20.93
C LEU A 94 -0.34 -2.62 19.46
N ILE A 95 -0.81 -3.58 18.67
CA ILE A 95 -0.57 -3.62 17.22
C ILE A 95 -1.18 -2.36 16.56
N ALA A 96 -2.42 -2.02 16.94
CA ALA A 96 -3.07 -0.80 16.49
C ALA A 96 -2.30 0.46 16.91
N ALA A 97 -1.78 0.51 18.14
CA ALA A 97 -0.97 1.63 18.63
C ALA A 97 0.30 1.82 17.78
N VAL A 98 0.99 0.74 17.38
CA VAL A 98 2.13 0.81 16.46
C VAL A 98 1.70 1.42 15.13
N GLY A 99 0.59 0.96 14.56
CA GLY A 99 0.04 1.53 13.32
C GLY A 99 -0.28 3.03 13.44
N VAL A 100 -0.91 3.45 14.54
CA VAL A 100 -1.23 4.86 14.83
C VAL A 100 0.04 5.70 14.94
N VAL A 101 1.09 5.20 15.60
CA VAL A 101 2.37 5.90 15.70
C VAL A 101 3.02 6.06 14.32
N VAL A 102 3.10 4.99 13.53
CA VAL A 102 3.66 5.04 12.18
C VAL A 102 2.88 6.01 11.29
N PHE A 103 1.55 5.95 11.35
CA PHE A 103 0.69 6.87 10.62
C PHE A 103 0.93 8.32 11.06
N GLY A 104 0.93 8.58 12.37
CA GLY A 104 1.12 9.91 12.94
C GLY A 104 2.49 10.53 12.63
N VAL A 105 3.53 9.70 12.46
CA VAL A 105 4.87 10.15 12.06
C VAL A 105 4.95 10.36 10.55
N THR A 106 4.43 9.44 9.74
CA THR A 106 4.57 9.50 8.27
C THR A 106 3.66 10.55 7.63
N TRP A 107 2.46 10.78 8.17
CA TRP A 107 1.52 11.77 7.66
C TRP A 107 2.10 13.19 7.55
N PRO A 108 2.69 13.81 8.60
CA PRO A 108 3.28 15.14 8.48
C PRO A 108 4.51 15.15 7.57
N LEU A 109 5.26 14.05 7.46
CA LEU A 109 6.41 13.94 6.55
C LEU A 109 5.96 14.00 5.08
N PHE A 110 4.97 13.20 4.70
CA PHE A 110 4.39 13.23 3.35
C PHE A 110 3.72 14.58 3.07
N ARG A 111 2.99 15.14 4.03
CA ARG A 111 2.36 16.46 3.86
C ARG A 111 3.39 17.55 3.54
N ARG A 112 4.51 17.58 4.27
CA ARG A 112 5.61 18.53 4.03
C ARG A 112 6.30 18.27 2.69
N ALA A 113 6.47 16.99 2.31
CA ALA A 113 7.05 16.64 1.02
C ALA A 113 6.19 17.16 -0.14
N PHE A 114 4.86 17.03 -0.06
CA PHE A 114 3.93 17.58 -1.05
C PHE A 114 4.01 19.10 -1.13
N GLN A 115 3.94 19.79 0.01
CA GLN A 115 3.98 21.27 0.06
C GLN A 115 5.24 21.84 -0.60
N ARG A 116 6.40 21.17 -0.43
CA ARG A 116 7.66 21.55 -1.08
C ARG A 116 7.61 21.43 -2.60
N ARG A 117 6.76 20.56 -3.14
CA ARG A 117 6.63 20.27 -4.58
C ARG A 117 5.48 21.04 -5.24
N SER A 118 4.43 21.34 -4.50
CA SER A 118 3.19 21.97 -5.00
C SER A 118 3.19 23.49 -4.93
N GLY A 119 4.31 24.13 -4.54
CA GLY A 119 4.39 25.57 -4.34
C GLY A 119 3.70 26.06 -3.06
N GLY A 120 3.63 25.20 -2.03
CA GLY A 120 3.04 25.53 -0.72
C GLY A 120 1.59 25.06 -0.53
N ALA A 121 0.94 24.53 -1.56
CA ALA A 121 -0.41 23.99 -1.44
C ALA A 121 -0.43 22.72 -0.58
N SER A 122 -1.38 22.64 0.36
CA SER A 122 -1.54 21.46 1.23
C SER A 122 -2.42 20.35 0.62
N PHE A 123 -3.28 20.71 -0.33
CA PHE A 123 -4.17 19.81 -1.07
C PHE A 123 -4.47 20.40 -2.46
N ARG A 124 -4.60 19.51 -3.45
CA ARG A 124 -5.07 19.74 -4.81
C ARG A 124 -5.79 18.48 -5.27
#